data_AF-A0A8S2KL96-F1
#
_entry.id   AF-A0A8S2KL96-F1
#
_cell.length_a   1.000
_cell.length_b   1.000
_cell.length_c   1.000
_cell.angle_alpha   90.00
_cell.angle_beta   90.00
_cell.angle_gamma   90.00
#
_symmetry.space_group_name_H-M   'P 1'
#
loop_
_entity.id
_entity.type
_entity.pdbx_description
1 polymer ?
#
loop_
_entity_poly.entity_id
_entity_poly.type
_entity_poly.pdbx_seq_one_letter_code
_entity_poly.pdbx_strand_id
1 'polypeptide(L)'
;MANLNVIEAVRFYVRRMIEDCHDNIKGLIMDKETASIVSMIYAQSELLQKEVFLFERIDSTGQKSLKSLSAICFIRPTEENLETLVRELHDPKYGSYYIYFSNFLQTNAIKTLADADEFACVRVIQEFYADYLAINPHVYSLNIPTTYHKYYEWNDSVFHRTVQGLVSLIFSLRSRNIIIRFQKSSNMARTLADKIYSTVKTQTDSIASNINDTSQTIVLIVDRREDAITPLMNQWTYQAMVHELIGIKNNRVNLSQVPGIKKELEEVIMNAEHDEFYETNLYSNFGDIATNIKALMEDFQEKHKNQSKLESISDMKTFVETYPQFKKLSGTVSKHVTIVSELSRLVGLYNLLEVSEIEQNLVCQSDHNDIVQKIKRLIHDDKVRREDILRILCLYALRYEHQSNNELNALKNEAQNRQRLSEKNIHFIPALLNYGGQKFRQTNLFNIQTPLAITRQFIRGLRGVDNVYAQHVPLIKDLLEQLLRGKLKDTFYPNVNAKDQINPNNRNSANQLQQQGQIIKPSEIIVYTIGGITYEESLHVHMMNKQGARIILGGSYVHNFSSFIDEVVSSETFTRLLNRERFILLQPQCVMRAFQICIYLPALYDDPWLIFKGK
;
A
#
# COMPACT_ATOMS: atom_id res chain seq x y z
N MET A 1 -5.99 -21.14 -19.75
CA MET A 1 -6.60 -20.07 -18.94
C MET A 1 -5.46 -19.31 -18.29
N ALA A 2 -5.33 -18.01 -18.52
CA ALA A 2 -4.23 -17.23 -17.94
C ALA A 2 -4.35 -17.22 -16.41
N ASN A 3 -3.21 -17.36 -15.72
CA ASN A 3 -3.14 -17.19 -14.27
C ASN A 3 -3.57 -15.76 -13.92
N LEU A 4 -4.36 -15.62 -12.84
CA LEU A 4 -4.75 -14.32 -12.28
C LEU A 4 -3.50 -13.59 -11.78
N ASN A 5 -2.92 -12.72 -12.61
CA ASN A 5 -1.64 -12.06 -12.36
C ASN A 5 -1.68 -10.61 -12.87
N VAL A 6 -1.54 -9.66 -11.95
CA VAL A 6 -1.61 -8.22 -12.27
C VAL A 6 -0.39 -7.71 -13.04
N ILE A 7 0.79 -8.32 -12.85
CA ILE A 7 2.02 -7.98 -13.58
C ILE A 7 1.85 -8.37 -15.05
N GLU A 8 1.42 -9.61 -15.30
CA GLU A 8 1.20 -10.10 -16.67
C GLU A 8 0.10 -9.34 -17.40
N ALA A 9 -0.95 -8.91 -16.69
CA ALA A 9 -1.99 -8.06 -17.27
C ALA A 9 -1.43 -6.73 -17.79
N VAL A 10 -0.58 -6.05 -17.02
CA VAL A 10 0.04 -4.78 -17.45
C VAL A 10 1.12 -5.02 -18.51
N ARG A 11 1.95 -6.07 -18.36
CA ARG A 11 2.96 -6.46 -19.37
C ARG A 11 2.33 -6.76 -20.72
N PHE A 12 1.16 -7.40 -20.73
CA PHE A 12 0.40 -7.67 -21.96
C PHE A 12 0.08 -6.38 -22.70
N TYR A 13 -0.43 -5.34 -22.01
CA TYR A 13 -0.74 -4.06 -22.64
C TYR A 13 0.49 -3.35 -23.16
N VAL A 14 1.54 -3.20 -22.35
CA VAL A 14 2.78 -2.51 -22.77
C VAL A 14 3.42 -3.23 -23.96
N ARG A 15 3.42 -4.57 -23.97
CA ARG A 15 3.91 -5.36 -25.10
C ARG A 15 3.13 -5.09 -26.38
N ARG A 16 1.80 -5.03 -26.29
CA ARG A 16 0.93 -4.67 -27.43
C ARG A 16 1.23 -3.27 -27.96
N MET A 17 1.42 -2.27 -27.09
CA MET A 17 1.76 -0.90 -27.52
C MET A 17 3.04 -0.89 -28.37
N ILE A 18 4.04 -1.68 -27.98
CA ILE A 18 5.33 -1.76 -28.67
C ILE A 18 5.24 -2.55 -29.98
N GLU A 19 4.42 -3.59 -30.03
CA GLU A 19 4.22 -4.45 -31.21
C GLU A 19 3.36 -3.78 -32.30
N ASP A 20 2.39 -2.96 -31.90
CA ASP A 20 1.53 -2.18 -32.81
C ASP A 20 2.33 -1.10 -33.55
N CYS A 21 3.42 -0.60 -32.95
CA CYS A 21 4.35 0.31 -33.61
C CYS A 21 5.37 -0.50 -34.42
N HIS A 22 5.23 -0.46 -35.75
CA HIS A 22 6.03 -1.27 -36.68
C HIS A 22 7.40 -0.65 -37.04
N ASP A 23 7.72 0.53 -36.54
CA ASP A 23 8.97 1.23 -36.84
C ASP A 23 10.14 0.75 -35.97
N ASN A 24 11.36 0.69 -36.51
CA ASN A 24 12.52 0.12 -35.82
C ASN A 24 13.15 1.05 -34.75
N ILE A 25 12.73 2.32 -34.64
CA ILE A 25 13.28 3.25 -33.64
C ILE A 25 12.13 4.01 -32.97
N LYS A 26 11.85 3.61 -31.72
CA LYS A 26 10.66 4.03 -30.98
C LYS A 26 11.06 4.89 -29.77
N GLY A 27 10.27 5.93 -29.50
CA GLY A 27 10.29 6.66 -28.24
C GLY A 27 9.04 6.34 -27.42
N LEU A 28 9.21 6.02 -26.14
CA LEU A 28 8.12 5.82 -25.20
C LEU A 28 7.91 7.11 -24.39
N ILE A 29 6.80 7.78 -24.66
CA ILE A 29 6.41 9.05 -24.04
C ILE A 29 5.34 8.77 -22.98
N MET A 30 5.58 9.19 -21.74
CA MET A 30 4.74 8.85 -20.60
C MET A 30 4.46 10.06 -19.70
N ASP A 31 3.38 9.97 -18.94
CA ASP A 31 3.10 10.88 -17.82
C ASP A 31 3.62 10.32 -16.48
N LYS A 32 3.36 11.03 -15.37
CA LYS A 32 3.95 10.72 -14.03
C LYS A 32 3.58 9.34 -13.54
N GLU A 33 2.33 8.99 -13.77
CA GLU A 33 1.72 7.77 -13.26
C GLU A 33 2.11 6.60 -14.15
N THR A 34 1.93 6.73 -15.46
CA THR A 34 2.25 5.71 -16.47
C THR A 34 3.73 5.36 -16.51
N ALA A 35 4.63 6.34 -16.33
CA ALA A 35 6.06 6.06 -16.16
C ALA A 35 6.33 5.20 -14.91
N SER A 36 5.63 5.47 -13.81
CA SER A 36 5.72 4.66 -12.60
C SER A 36 5.18 3.25 -12.84
N ILE A 37 4.04 3.11 -13.53
CA ILE A 37 3.41 1.82 -13.88
C ILE A 37 4.36 0.95 -14.71
N VAL A 38 4.95 1.50 -15.79
CA VAL A 38 5.88 0.75 -16.66
C VAL A 38 7.15 0.38 -15.90
N SER A 39 7.68 1.28 -15.05
CA SER A 39 8.91 1.04 -14.28
C SER A 39 8.80 -0.10 -13.27
N MET A 40 7.59 -0.47 -12.85
CA MET A 40 7.37 -1.59 -11.92
C MET A 40 7.54 -2.95 -12.61
N ILE A 41 7.24 -3.04 -13.91
CA ILE A 41 7.11 -4.31 -14.63
C ILE A 41 8.15 -4.53 -15.73
N TYR A 42 8.87 -3.49 -16.14
CA TYR A 42 9.90 -3.57 -17.17
C TYR A 42 11.19 -2.91 -16.71
N ALA A 43 12.31 -3.63 -16.84
CA ALA A 43 13.63 -3.01 -16.83
C ALA A 43 13.86 -2.25 -18.14
N GLN A 44 14.65 -1.17 -18.09
CA GLN A 44 14.99 -0.41 -19.29
C GLN A 44 15.71 -1.26 -20.34
N SER A 45 16.55 -2.21 -19.91
CA SER A 45 17.23 -3.17 -20.79
C SER A 45 16.25 -4.05 -21.59
N GLU A 46 15.12 -4.43 -21.00
CA GLU A 46 14.10 -5.22 -21.70
C GLU A 46 13.36 -4.40 -22.76
N LEU A 47 13.12 -3.12 -22.50
CA LEU A 47 12.48 -2.21 -23.46
C LEU A 47 13.42 -1.84 -24.62
N LEU A 48 14.72 -1.69 -24.34
CA LEU A 48 15.75 -1.48 -25.37
C LEU A 48 15.86 -2.67 -26.33
N GLN A 49 15.75 -3.90 -25.82
CA GLN A 49 15.68 -5.12 -26.66
C GLN A 49 14.44 -5.17 -27.57
N LYS A 50 13.44 -4.32 -27.30
CA LYS A 50 12.21 -4.17 -28.08
C LYS A 50 12.20 -2.86 -28.90
N GLU A 51 13.38 -2.33 -29.19
CA GLU A 51 13.60 -1.16 -30.06
C GLU A 51 13.03 0.17 -29.50
N VAL A 52 12.79 0.23 -28.20
CA VAL A 52 12.42 1.45 -27.49
C VAL A 52 13.68 2.10 -26.92
N PHE A 53 14.20 3.11 -27.63
CA PHE A 53 15.50 3.72 -27.33
C PHE A 53 15.39 5.05 -26.57
N LEU A 54 14.24 5.71 -26.66
CA LEU A 54 13.99 6.99 -26.01
C LEU A 54 12.88 6.84 -24.97
N PHE A 55 13.10 7.39 -23.78
CA PHE A 55 12.11 7.43 -22.70
C PHE A 55 11.93 8.87 -22.28
N GLU A 56 10.73 9.40 -22.48
CA GLU A 56 10.46 10.80 -22.20
C GLU A 56 9.15 11.01 -21.46
N ARG A 57 9.09 12.20 -20.89
CA ARG A 57 7.99 12.77 -20.15
C ARG A 57 7.18 13.64 -21.10
N ILE A 58 5.86 13.47 -21.14
CA ILE A 58 5.00 14.34 -21.97
C ILE A 58 5.03 15.80 -21.49
N ASP A 59 5.26 16.01 -20.20
CA ASP A 59 5.40 17.30 -19.53
C ASP A 59 6.82 17.91 -19.62
N SER A 60 7.78 17.23 -20.27
CA SER A 60 9.13 17.80 -20.47
C SER A 60 9.15 18.91 -21.52
N THR A 61 9.88 19.98 -21.21
CA THR A 61 10.08 21.13 -22.10
C THR A 61 11.43 21.07 -22.82
N GLY A 62 11.55 21.73 -23.98
CA GLY A 62 12.83 21.87 -24.69
C GLY A 62 13.31 20.65 -25.47
N GLN A 63 12.43 19.68 -25.74
CA GLN A 63 12.73 18.51 -26.56
C GLN A 63 13.07 18.93 -28.01
N LYS A 64 14.11 18.32 -28.57
CA LYS A 64 14.46 18.50 -29.99
C LYS A 64 13.46 17.76 -30.87
N SER A 65 13.18 18.31 -32.05
CA SER A 65 12.40 17.59 -33.07
C SER A 65 13.17 16.36 -33.55
N LEU A 66 12.54 15.18 -33.47
CA LEU A 66 13.08 13.88 -33.82
C LEU A 66 12.15 13.17 -34.81
N LYS A 67 11.93 13.80 -35.96
CA LYS A 67 10.97 13.34 -37.00
C LYS A 67 11.24 11.94 -37.57
N SER A 68 12.44 11.40 -37.37
CA SER A 68 12.79 10.03 -37.77
C SER A 68 12.31 8.97 -36.76
N LEU A 69 11.79 9.38 -35.61
CA LEU A 69 11.28 8.48 -34.56
C LEU A 69 9.75 8.44 -34.55
N SER A 70 9.22 7.30 -34.13
CA SER A 70 7.80 7.13 -33.83
C SER A 70 7.59 7.14 -32.32
N ALA A 71 6.61 7.93 -31.88
CA ALA A 71 6.28 8.09 -30.47
C ALA A 71 5.14 7.15 -30.07
N ILE A 72 5.41 6.30 -29.09
CA ILE A 72 4.41 5.54 -28.35
C ILE A 72 4.07 6.39 -27.13
N CYS A 73 2.91 7.06 -27.15
CA CYS A 73 2.41 7.83 -26.02
C CYS A 73 1.56 6.93 -25.13
N PHE A 74 1.98 6.67 -23.90
CA PHE A 74 1.16 5.99 -22.91
C PHE A 74 0.89 6.93 -21.74
N ILE A 75 -0.34 7.43 -21.62
CA ILE A 75 -0.70 8.49 -20.66
C ILE A 75 -2.08 8.24 -20.03
N ARG A 76 -2.35 8.82 -18.87
CA ARG A 76 -3.69 8.86 -18.28
C ARG A 76 -4.58 9.85 -19.04
N PRO A 77 -5.89 9.61 -19.17
CA PRO A 77 -6.82 10.54 -19.82
C PRO A 77 -7.23 11.68 -18.86
N THR A 78 -6.26 12.47 -18.39
CA THR A 78 -6.49 13.68 -17.58
C THR A 78 -6.57 14.92 -18.47
N GLU A 79 -7.23 15.98 -17.99
CA GLU A 79 -7.32 17.24 -18.73
C GLU A 79 -5.93 17.81 -19.04
N GLU A 80 -5.02 17.82 -18.07
CA GLU A 80 -3.63 18.27 -18.23
C GLU A 80 -2.87 17.50 -19.33
N ASN A 81 -3.03 16.17 -19.37
CA ASN A 81 -2.39 15.34 -20.38
C ASN A 81 -2.99 15.56 -21.76
N LEU A 82 -4.31 15.74 -21.85
CA LEU A 82 -4.99 16.03 -23.11
C LEU A 82 -4.55 17.39 -23.67
N GLU A 83 -4.47 18.42 -22.84
CA GLU A 83 -3.96 19.73 -23.26
C GLU A 83 -2.51 19.67 -23.73
N THR A 84 -1.68 18.88 -23.03
CA THR A 84 -0.27 18.71 -23.40
C THR A 84 -0.13 17.94 -24.72
N LEU A 85 -0.95 16.91 -24.92
CA LEU A 85 -0.97 16.14 -26.16
C LEU A 85 -1.51 16.98 -27.33
N VAL A 86 -2.53 17.82 -27.13
CA VAL A 86 -3.00 18.78 -28.14
C VAL A 86 -1.89 19.74 -28.56
N ARG A 87 -1.15 20.30 -27.58
CA ARG A 87 0.02 21.15 -27.87
C ARG A 87 1.11 20.40 -28.65
N GLU A 88 1.35 19.14 -28.30
CA GLU A 88 2.31 18.28 -29.02
C GLU A 88 1.86 17.99 -30.45
N LEU A 89 0.56 17.80 -30.73
CA LEU A 89 0.06 17.54 -32.08
C LEU A 89 0.02 18.79 -32.98
N HIS A 90 -0.12 19.98 -32.39
CA HIS A 90 -0.01 21.25 -33.14
C HIS A 90 1.42 21.56 -33.61
N ASP A 91 2.45 21.13 -32.86
CA ASP A 91 3.86 21.23 -33.27
C ASP A 91 4.56 19.88 -33.04
N PRO A 92 4.30 18.88 -33.91
CA PRO A 92 4.74 17.52 -33.67
C PRO A 92 6.25 17.45 -33.65
N LYS A 93 6.82 16.82 -32.61
CA LYS A 93 8.26 16.55 -32.53
C LYS A 93 8.64 15.24 -33.19
N TYR A 94 7.70 14.30 -33.28
CA TYR A 94 7.92 12.96 -33.82
C TYR A 94 7.34 12.82 -35.23
N GLY A 95 7.73 11.76 -35.93
CA GLY A 95 7.26 11.47 -37.29
C GLY A 95 5.86 10.84 -37.29
N SER A 96 5.55 10.05 -36.27
CA SER A 96 4.24 9.44 -36.08
C SER A 96 3.94 9.23 -34.59
N TYR A 97 2.65 9.15 -34.24
CA TYR A 97 2.16 8.99 -32.87
C TYR A 97 1.22 7.80 -32.74
N TYR A 98 1.52 6.94 -31.78
CA TYR A 98 0.69 5.81 -31.33
C TYR A 98 0.24 6.12 -29.90
N ILE A 99 -1.02 6.50 -29.74
CA ILE A 99 -1.53 7.08 -28.49
C ILE A 99 -2.37 6.05 -27.75
N TYR A 100 -1.96 5.76 -26.52
CA TYR A 100 -2.59 4.80 -25.63
C TYR A 100 -2.98 5.48 -24.33
N PHE A 101 -4.26 5.39 -23.97
CA PHE A 101 -4.76 5.91 -22.70
C PHE A 101 -4.85 4.80 -21.65
N SER A 102 -4.41 5.06 -20.41
CA SER A 102 -4.45 4.07 -19.32
C SER A 102 -5.85 3.69 -18.85
N ASN A 103 -6.86 4.47 -19.26
CA ASN A 103 -8.25 4.35 -18.82
C ASN A 103 -9.21 4.84 -19.93
N PHE A 104 -10.52 4.81 -19.65
CA PHE A 104 -11.55 5.27 -20.59
C PHE A 104 -11.32 6.72 -21.03
N LEU A 105 -11.50 6.95 -22.32
CA LEU A 105 -11.43 8.24 -22.95
C LEU A 105 -12.85 8.74 -23.25
N GLN A 106 -13.12 10.01 -22.95
CA GLN A 106 -14.41 10.62 -23.28
C GLN A 106 -14.49 10.92 -24.78
N THR A 107 -15.67 10.81 -25.38
CA THR A 107 -15.88 11.00 -26.83
C THR A 107 -15.53 12.41 -27.33
N ASN A 108 -15.67 13.43 -26.47
CA ASN A 108 -15.24 14.81 -26.78
C ASN A 108 -13.71 14.91 -26.94
N ALA A 109 -12.93 14.22 -26.11
CA ALA A 109 -11.48 14.24 -26.17
C ALA A 109 -10.95 13.68 -27.50
N ILE A 110 -11.61 12.66 -28.06
CA ILE A 110 -11.26 12.12 -29.39
C ILE A 110 -11.40 13.20 -30.47
N LYS A 111 -12.49 13.98 -30.43
CA LYS A 111 -12.71 15.08 -31.39
C LYS A 111 -11.65 16.16 -31.24
N THR A 112 -11.36 16.57 -30.00
CA THR A 112 -10.31 17.56 -29.72
C THR A 112 -8.95 17.13 -30.24
N LEU A 113 -8.58 15.86 -30.08
CA LEU A 113 -7.31 15.32 -30.59
C LEU A 113 -7.30 15.25 -32.13
N ALA A 114 -8.43 14.90 -32.75
CA ALA A 114 -8.55 14.86 -34.20
C ALA A 114 -8.42 16.27 -34.82
N ASP A 115 -9.03 17.28 -34.19
CA ASP A 115 -8.93 18.68 -34.64
C ASP A 115 -7.49 19.23 -34.48
N ALA A 116 -6.72 18.72 -33.53
CA ALA A 116 -5.33 19.14 -33.29
C ALA A 116 -4.30 18.48 -34.23
N ASP A 117 -4.61 17.32 -34.83
CA ASP A 117 -3.69 16.57 -35.70
C ASP A 117 -3.69 17.10 -37.16
N GLU A 118 -3.32 18.36 -37.33
CA GLU A 118 -3.26 19.02 -38.66
C GLU A 118 -2.23 18.36 -39.59
N PHE A 119 -1.21 17.69 -39.03
CA PHE A 119 -0.15 17.02 -39.77
C PHE A 119 -0.43 15.55 -40.08
N ALA A 120 -1.60 15.02 -39.70
CA ALA A 120 -2.01 13.62 -39.87
C ALA A 120 -0.93 12.62 -39.39
N CYS A 121 -0.34 12.92 -38.24
CA CYS A 121 0.76 12.16 -37.65
C CYS A 121 0.26 11.07 -36.69
N VAL A 122 -0.98 11.14 -36.21
CA VAL A 122 -1.58 10.09 -35.36
C VAL A 122 -1.92 8.86 -36.19
N ARG A 123 -1.46 7.69 -35.73
CA ARG A 123 -1.69 6.39 -36.37
C ARG A 123 -2.68 5.53 -35.60
N VAL A 124 -2.63 5.58 -34.28
CA VAL A 124 -3.43 4.75 -33.39
C VAL A 124 -3.89 5.58 -32.20
N ILE A 125 -5.17 5.40 -31.80
CA ILE A 125 -5.69 5.80 -30.50
C ILE A 125 -6.39 4.58 -29.89
N GLN A 126 -5.92 4.13 -28.73
CA GLN A 126 -6.50 2.97 -28.02
C GLN A 126 -6.55 3.16 -26.51
N GLU A 127 -7.47 2.46 -25.85
CA GLU A 127 -7.59 2.42 -24.39
C GLU A 127 -6.99 1.11 -23.85
N PHE A 128 -5.89 1.21 -23.12
CA PHE A 128 -5.25 0.08 -22.45
C PHE A 128 -5.40 0.23 -20.95
N TYR A 129 -6.23 -0.63 -20.34
CA TYR A 129 -6.63 -0.53 -18.94
C TYR A 129 -5.50 -0.92 -17.96
N ALA A 130 -4.42 -0.14 -17.93
CA ALA A 130 -3.27 -0.29 -17.06
C ALA A 130 -3.10 0.98 -16.20
N ASP A 131 -3.97 1.18 -15.21
CA ASP A 131 -4.04 2.41 -14.39
C ASP A 131 -3.77 2.17 -12.89
N TYR A 132 -2.90 1.22 -12.58
CA TYR A 132 -2.49 0.81 -11.24
C TYR A 132 -1.03 0.30 -11.24
N LEU A 133 -0.36 0.36 -10.09
CA LEU A 133 0.96 -0.25 -9.91
C LEU A 133 0.82 -1.74 -9.60
N ALA A 134 1.40 -2.60 -10.44
CA ALA A 134 1.53 -4.03 -10.18
C ALA A 134 2.80 -4.28 -9.35
N ILE A 135 2.63 -4.65 -8.08
CA ILE A 135 3.75 -4.78 -7.12
C ILE A 135 4.30 -6.21 -7.14
N ASN A 136 3.42 -7.17 -6.89
CA ASN A 136 3.68 -8.61 -6.98
C ASN A 136 2.59 -9.23 -7.87
N PRO A 137 2.72 -10.49 -8.33
CA PRO A 137 1.69 -11.13 -9.16
C PRO A 137 0.25 -11.05 -8.61
N HIS A 138 0.09 -11.09 -7.29
CA HIS A 138 -1.19 -11.01 -6.58
C HIS A 138 -1.39 -9.69 -5.81
N VAL A 139 -0.56 -8.67 -6.03
CA VAL A 139 -0.63 -7.39 -5.28
C VAL A 139 -0.59 -6.18 -6.20
N TYR A 140 -1.53 -5.26 -6.03
CA TYR A 140 -1.55 -3.96 -6.71
C TYR A 140 -1.72 -2.79 -5.73
N SER A 141 -1.38 -1.59 -6.19
CA SER A 141 -1.66 -0.33 -5.49
C SER A 141 -2.09 0.75 -6.46
N LEU A 142 -2.98 1.65 -6.03
CA LEU A 142 -3.32 2.86 -6.78
C LEU A 142 -2.33 4.01 -6.55
N ASN A 143 -1.36 3.83 -5.65
CA ASN A 143 -0.36 4.82 -5.27
C ASN A 143 -0.98 6.15 -4.78
N ILE A 144 -2.02 6.04 -3.95
CA ILE A 144 -2.73 7.15 -3.31
C ILE A 144 -2.39 7.11 -1.81
N PRO A 145 -1.36 7.84 -1.35
CA PRO A 145 -0.88 7.73 0.04
C PRO A 145 -1.92 8.16 1.08
N THR A 146 -2.78 9.12 0.72
CA THR A 146 -3.80 9.65 1.61
C THR A 146 -5.20 9.53 1.01
N THR A 147 -6.05 8.71 1.62
CA THR A 147 -7.40 8.40 1.11
C THR A 147 -8.47 9.19 1.82
N TYR A 148 -8.32 9.34 3.14
CA TYR A 148 -9.34 9.93 3.99
C TYR A 148 -9.19 11.44 4.04
N HIS A 149 -10.26 12.14 3.67
CA HIS A 149 -10.32 13.59 3.78
C HIS A 149 -10.96 14.01 5.11
N LYS A 150 -11.55 15.21 5.16
CA LYS A 150 -12.31 15.74 6.30
C LYS A 150 -13.33 14.71 6.78
N TYR A 151 -13.35 14.47 8.10
CA TYR A 151 -14.26 13.53 8.78
C TYR A 151 -14.24 12.09 8.27
N TYR A 152 -13.14 11.65 7.65
CA TYR A 152 -13.00 10.31 7.08
C TYR A 152 -14.02 10.03 5.97
N GLU A 153 -14.20 11.02 5.10
CA GLU A 153 -14.98 10.95 3.86
C GLU A 153 -14.06 10.99 2.64
N TRP A 154 -14.65 10.72 1.47
CA TRP A 154 -13.95 10.86 0.20
C TRP A 154 -13.65 12.33 -0.11
N ASN A 155 -12.46 12.57 -0.65
CA ASN A 155 -12.23 13.72 -1.51
C ASN A 155 -12.64 13.34 -2.95
N ASP A 156 -13.27 14.26 -3.70
CA ASP A 156 -13.78 13.98 -5.04
C ASP A 156 -12.69 13.49 -6.01
N SER A 157 -11.52 14.14 -6.05
CA SER A 157 -10.45 13.74 -6.97
C SER A 157 -9.88 12.37 -6.59
N VAL A 158 -9.73 12.09 -5.30
CA VAL A 158 -9.29 10.78 -4.79
C VAL A 158 -10.32 9.69 -5.09
N PHE A 159 -11.61 9.99 -4.93
CA PHE A 159 -12.70 9.06 -5.24
C PHE A 159 -12.72 8.72 -6.73
N HIS A 160 -12.67 9.73 -7.61
CA HIS A 160 -12.62 9.52 -9.05
C HIS A 160 -11.38 8.74 -9.48
N ARG A 161 -10.20 9.06 -8.94
CA ARG A 161 -8.96 8.30 -9.18
C ARG A 161 -9.08 6.84 -8.74
N THR A 162 -9.72 6.60 -7.59
CA THR A 162 -9.97 5.26 -7.04
C THR A 162 -10.88 4.44 -7.93
N VAL A 163 -12.00 5.02 -8.37
CA VAL A 163 -12.94 4.38 -9.31
C VAL A 163 -12.22 4.05 -10.61
N GLN A 164 -11.49 4.99 -11.20
CA GLN A 164 -10.72 4.79 -12.43
C GLN A 164 -9.74 3.61 -12.31
N GLY A 165 -8.93 3.57 -11.24
CA GLY A 165 -7.93 2.52 -11.05
C GLY A 165 -8.55 1.13 -10.87
N LEU A 166 -9.63 1.03 -10.09
CA LEU A 166 -10.32 -0.25 -9.86
C LEU A 166 -11.06 -0.75 -11.08
N VAL A 167 -11.73 0.14 -11.82
CA VAL A 167 -12.38 -0.25 -13.07
C VAL A 167 -11.31 -0.71 -14.07
N SER A 168 -10.20 0.02 -14.21
CA SER A 168 -9.07 -0.41 -15.05
C SER A 168 -8.55 -1.80 -14.67
N LEU A 169 -8.38 -2.09 -13.37
CA LEU A 169 -7.98 -3.43 -12.90
C LEU A 169 -8.99 -4.52 -13.29
N ILE A 170 -10.29 -4.26 -13.14
CA ILE A 170 -11.33 -5.25 -13.50
C ILE A 170 -11.26 -5.58 -14.99
N PHE A 171 -11.10 -4.56 -15.85
CA PHE A 171 -10.98 -4.76 -17.29
C PHE A 171 -9.66 -5.41 -17.72
N SER A 172 -8.53 -5.08 -17.06
CA SER A 172 -7.22 -5.68 -17.36
C SER A 172 -7.18 -7.19 -17.10
N LEU A 173 -7.88 -7.63 -16.05
CA LEU A 173 -8.02 -9.03 -15.67
C LEU A 173 -9.08 -9.78 -16.47
N ARG A 174 -9.82 -9.07 -17.36
CA ARG A 174 -10.90 -9.60 -18.20
C ARG A 174 -12.05 -10.24 -17.40
N SER A 175 -12.27 -9.80 -16.17
CA SER A 175 -13.35 -10.29 -15.31
C SER A 175 -14.70 -9.73 -15.77
N ARG A 176 -15.50 -10.52 -16.49
CA ARG A 176 -16.79 -10.06 -17.08
C ARG A 176 -17.99 -10.29 -16.16
N ASN A 177 -17.98 -11.36 -15.36
CA ASN A 177 -19.05 -11.68 -14.42
C ASN A 177 -18.62 -11.32 -12.98
N ILE A 178 -18.81 -10.05 -12.63
CA ILE A 178 -18.41 -9.51 -11.33
C ILE A 178 -19.56 -9.49 -10.31
N ILE A 179 -19.27 -9.90 -9.08
CA ILE A 179 -20.10 -9.59 -7.91
C ILE A 179 -19.32 -8.63 -7.01
N ILE A 180 -19.89 -7.47 -6.71
CA ILE A 180 -19.29 -6.51 -5.79
C ILE A 180 -19.92 -6.66 -4.40
N ARG A 181 -19.08 -7.05 -3.43
CA ARG A 181 -19.38 -7.08 -2.00
C ARG A 181 -18.63 -5.96 -1.30
N PHE A 182 -19.27 -5.33 -0.33
CA PHE A 182 -18.66 -4.22 0.39
C PHE A 182 -18.96 -4.27 1.88
N GLN A 183 -18.08 -3.72 2.69
CA GLN A 183 -18.26 -3.61 4.12
C GLN A 183 -19.39 -2.62 4.46
N LYS A 184 -20.48 -3.12 5.05
CA LYS A 184 -21.72 -2.35 5.30
C LYS A 184 -21.52 -1.17 6.27
N SER A 185 -20.60 -1.28 7.23
CA SER A 185 -20.24 -0.22 8.18
C SER A 185 -19.63 1.00 7.51
N SER A 186 -19.00 0.84 6.35
CA SER A 186 -18.28 1.92 5.68
C SER A 186 -19.16 2.55 4.61
N ASN A 187 -19.56 3.81 4.84
CA ASN A 187 -20.24 4.60 3.81
C ASN A 187 -19.35 4.78 2.58
N MET A 188 -18.04 4.97 2.79
CA MET A 188 -17.07 5.08 1.71
C MET A 188 -17.04 3.82 0.83
N ALA A 189 -17.04 2.63 1.46
CA ALA A 189 -17.10 1.36 0.76
C ALA A 189 -18.38 1.20 -0.06
N ARG A 190 -19.54 1.56 0.51
CA ARG A 190 -20.82 1.55 -0.19
C ARG A 190 -20.79 2.44 -1.43
N THR A 191 -20.45 3.72 -1.27
CA THR A 191 -20.42 4.69 -2.38
C THR A 191 -19.46 4.24 -3.49
N LEU A 192 -18.30 3.71 -3.12
CA LEU A 192 -17.34 3.16 -4.09
C LEU A 192 -17.90 1.93 -4.82
N ALA A 193 -18.53 1.01 -4.08
CA ALA A 193 -19.13 -0.19 -4.63
C ALA A 193 -20.24 0.13 -5.66
N ASP A 194 -21.14 1.05 -5.31
CA ASP A 194 -22.23 1.50 -6.18
C ASP A 194 -21.68 2.17 -7.47
N LYS A 195 -20.63 2.98 -7.34
CA LYS A 195 -20.03 3.68 -8.47
C LYS A 195 -19.25 2.75 -9.40
N ILE A 196 -18.48 1.80 -8.87
CA ILE A 196 -17.80 0.78 -9.68
C ILE A 196 -18.84 -0.08 -10.39
N TYR A 197 -19.89 -0.53 -9.68
CA TYR A 197 -20.95 -1.34 -10.27
C TYR A 197 -21.58 -0.66 -11.48
N SER A 198 -22.05 0.59 -11.29
CA SER A 198 -22.68 1.36 -12.36
C SER A 198 -21.74 1.61 -13.53
N THR A 199 -20.48 1.96 -13.26
CA THR A 199 -19.47 2.21 -14.31
C THR A 199 -19.17 0.95 -15.11
N VAL A 200 -18.89 -0.18 -14.46
CA VAL A 200 -18.60 -1.44 -15.15
C VAL A 200 -19.82 -1.91 -15.95
N LYS A 201 -21.04 -1.78 -15.40
CA LYS A 201 -22.27 -2.16 -16.11
C LYS A 201 -22.44 -1.36 -17.40
N THR A 202 -22.36 -0.03 -17.34
CA THR A 202 -22.47 0.85 -18.52
C THR A 202 -21.43 0.51 -19.59
N GLN A 203 -20.19 0.24 -19.19
CA GLN A 203 -19.12 -0.08 -20.13
C GLN A 203 -19.26 -1.50 -20.72
N THR A 204 -19.68 -2.48 -19.91
CA THR A 204 -19.86 -3.86 -20.38
C THR A 204 -21.05 -4.02 -21.32
N ASP A 205 -22.17 -3.32 -21.05
CA ASP A 205 -23.34 -3.30 -21.94
C ASP A 205 -22.97 -2.73 -23.32
N SER A 206 -22.00 -1.82 -23.38
CA SER A 206 -21.47 -1.25 -24.62
C SER A 206 -20.51 -2.20 -25.38
N ILE A 207 -19.91 -3.18 -24.67
CA ILE A 207 -18.88 -4.11 -25.18
C ILE A 207 -19.46 -5.51 -25.50
N ALA A 208 -20.77 -5.73 -25.30
CA ALA A 208 -21.41 -7.05 -25.31
C ALA A 208 -21.12 -7.89 -26.58
N SER A 209 -20.12 -8.77 -26.48
CA SER A 209 -19.91 -9.94 -27.34
C SER A 209 -20.36 -11.20 -26.58
N ASN A 210 -21.14 -12.05 -27.24
CA ASN A 210 -21.64 -13.35 -26.76
C ASN A 210 -20.51 -14.31 -26.34
N ILE A 211 -19.98 -14.17 -25.13
CA ILE A 211 -19.07 -15.14 -24.53
C ILE A 211 -19.74 -15.66 -23.26
N ASN A 212 -20.04 -16.95 -23.25
CA ASN A 212 -20.55 -17.69 -22.10
C ASN A 212 -19.43 -17.90 -21.08
N ASP A 213 -19.00 -16.83 -20.40
CA ASP A 213 -18.07 -16.96 -19.27
C ASP A 213 -18.85 -17.31 -18.01
N THR A 214 -18.64 -18.52 -17.51
CA THR A 214 -19.27 -19.04 -16.30
C THR A 214 -18.46 -18.74 -15.04
N SER A 215 -17.24 -18.23 -15.17
CA SER A 215 -16.38 -17.92 -14.02
C SER A 215 -16.86 -16.66 -13.32
N GLN A 216 -16.92 -16.69 -11.98
CA GLN A 216 -17.44 -15.58 -11.18
C GLN A 216 -16.31 -14.95 -10.38
N THR A 217 -16.11 -13.65 -10.58
CA THR A 217 -15.12 -12.85 -9.86
C THR A 217 -15.83 -12.05 -8.76
N ILE A 218 -15.38 -12.17 -7.52
CA ILE A 218 -15.88 -11.35 -6.41
C ILE A 218 -14.94 -10.18 -6.17
N VAL A 219 -15.45 -8.95 -6.23
CA VAL A 219 -14.76 -7.76 -5.76
C VAL A 219 -15.19 -7.50 -4.33
N LEU A 220 -14.26 -7.61 -3.37
CA LEU A 220 -14.49 -7.34 -1.95
C LEU A 220 -13.89 -5.98 -1.57
N ILE A 221 -14.73 -5.03 -1.20
CA ILE A 221 -14.32 -3.69 -0.77
C ILE A 221 -14.39 -3.60 0.76
N VAL A 222 -13.26 -3.30 1.38
CA VAL A 222 -13.09 -3.17 2.84
C VAL A 222 -12.47 -1.82 3.20
N ASP A 223 -12.61 -1.39 4.45
CA ASP A 223 -12.11 -0.12 4.96
C ASP A 223 -11.06 -0.35 6.05
N ARG A 224 -9.87 0.26 5.91
CA ARG A 224 -8.75 0.12 6.84
C ARG A 224 -9.12 0.50 8.27
N ARG A 225 -10.13 1.34 8.48
CA ARG A 225 -10.63 1.68 9.82
C ARG A 225 -11.14 0.48 10.62
N GLU A 226 -11.53 -0.62 9.98
CA GLU A 226 -11.90 -1.85 10.69
C GLU A 226 -10.68 -2.61 11.21
N ASP A 227 -9.48 -2.41 10.64
CA ASP A 227 -8.24 -3.02 11.11
C ASP A 227 -7.08 -2.02 11.11
N ALA A 228 -7.07 -1.19 12.15
CA ALA A 228 -5.98 -0.27 12.44
C ALA A 228 -4.80 -0.93 13.17
N ILE A 229 -4.85 -2.24 13.47
CA ILE A 229 -3.81 -2.95 14.22
C ILE A 229 -2.71 -3.40 13.27
N THR A 230 -3.08 -4.10 12.18
CA THR A 230 -2.12 -4.62 11.21
C THR A 230 -1.06 -3.62 10.75
N PRO A 231 -1.37 -2.37 10.33
CA PRO A 231 -0.35 -1.41 9.91
C PRO A 231 0.51 -0.84 11.06
N LEU A 232 0.15 -1.12 12.32
CA LEU A 232 0.95 -0.74 13.47
C LEU A 232 2.02 -1.78 13.81
N MET A 233 1.87 -3.05 13.45
CA MET A 233 2.75 -4.13 13.92
C MET A 233 4.14 -4.09 13.27
N ASN A 234 5.20 -4.33 14.05
CA ASN A 234 6.50 -4.68 13.49
C ASN A 234 6.41 -5.94 12.64
N GLN A 235 7.24 -6.00 11.59
CA GLN A 235 7.18 -7.04 10.56
C GLN A 235 8.45 -7.87 10.52
N TRP A 236 8.31 -9.19 10.34
CA TRP A 236 9.42 -10.16 10.42
C TRP A 236 9.57 -11.06 9.20
N THR A 237 8.88 -10.74 8.10
CA THR A 237 9.13 -11.37 6.79
C THR A 237 9.88 -10.42 5.87
N TYR A 238 10.68 -10.94 4.96
CA TYR A 238 11.73 -10.15 4.30
C TYR A 238 11.21 -8.86 3.63
N GLN A 239 10.22 -8.95 2.72
CA GLN A 239 9.65 -7.77 2.06
C GLN A 239 8.99 -6.80 3.05
N ALA A 240 8.21 -7.33 4.00
CA ALA A 240 7.50 -6.52 4.98
C ALA A 240 8.46 -5.78 5.92
N MET A 241 9.52 -6.45 6.38
CA MET A 241 10.53 -5.91 7.27
C MET A 241 11.39 -4.83 6.59
N VAL A 242 11.75 -5.03 5.31
CA VAL A 242 12.44 -3.99 4.52
C VAL A 242 11.55 -2.75 4.40
N HIS A 243 10.26 -2.92 4.08
CA HIS A 243 9.34 -1.79 3.96
C HIS A 243 9.08 -1.09 5.30
N GLU A 244 9.02 -1.83 6.40
CA GLU A 244 8.79 -1.29 7.74
C GLU A 244 9.99 -0.49 8.27
N LEU A 245 11.21 -1.01 8.12
CA LEU A 245 12.41 -0.42 8.74
C LEU A 245 13.19 0.54 7.82
N ILE A 246 13.12 0.35 6.50
CA ILE A 246 13.89 1.11 5.52
C ILE A 246 12.97 1.84 4.53
N GLY A 247 11.89 1.20 4.12
CA GLY A 247 10.94 1.70 3.13
C GLY A 247 11.18 1.14 1.74
N ILE A 248 10.09 0.83 1.06
CA ILE A 248 10.06 0.44 -0.36
C ILE A 248 9.15 1.44 -1.07
N LYS A 249 9.66 2.12 -2.10
CA LYS A 249 8.88 3.03 -2.95
C LYS A 249 9.10 2.67 -4.40
N ASN A 250 8.06 2.22 -5.09
CA ASN A 250 8.12 1.76 -6.48
C ASN A 250 9.28 0.78 -6.73
N ASN A 251 9.36 -0.28 -5.92
CA ASN A 251 10.44 -1.28 -5.93
C ASN A 251 11.85 -0.74 -5.66
N ARG A 252 12.00 0.50 -5.16
CA ARG A 252 13.29 1.09 -4.77
C ARG A 252 13.42 1.19 -3.26
N VAL A 253 14.62 0.92 -2.78
CA VAL A 253 15.04 1.05 -1.38
C VAL A 253 16.18 2.04 -1.31
N ASN A 254 16.04 3.05 -0.46
CA ASN A 254 17.07 4.07 -0.25
C ASN A 254 17.90 3.70 0.99
N LEU A 255 19.18 3.41 0.76
CA LEU A 255 20.16 3.05 1.78
C LEU A 255 21.14 4.20 2.09
N SER A 256 20.89 5.43 1.62
CA SER A 256 21.78 6.59 1.86
C SER A 256 22.02 6.89 3.34
N GLN A 257 21.11 6.47 4.23
CA GLN A 257 21.23 6.63 5.68
C GLN A 257 22.00 5.48 6.36
N VAL A 258 22.41 4.46 5.61
CA VAL A 258 23.17 3.33 6.15
C VAL A 258 24.63 3.76 6.37
N PRO A 259 25.19 3.58 7.59
CA PRO A 259 26.56 3.96 7.88
C PRO A 259 27.57 3.27 6.96
N GLY A 260 28.44 4.07 6.33
CA GLY A 260 29.50 3.56 5.45
C GLY A 260 29.00 3.03 4.09
N ILE A 261 27.77 3.34 3.69
CA ILE A 261 27.23 2.90 2.41
C ILE A 261 28.02 3.51 1.24
N LYS A 262 28.24 2.71 0.20
CA LYS A 262 28.88 3.17 -1.04
C LYS A 262 27.82 3.82 -1.92
N LYS A 263 28.20 4.86 -2.68
CA LYS A 263 27.30 5.64 -3.54
C LYS A 263 26.41 4.80 -4.47
N GLU A 264 26.96 3.73 -5.02
CA GLU A 264 26.28 2.80 -5.92
C GLU A 264 25.26 1.86 -5.25
N LEU A 265 25.27 1.77 -3.91
CA LEU A 265 24.28 1.03 -3.12
C LEU A 265 23.33 1.98 -2.38
N GLU A 266 23.46 3.30 -2.56
CA GLU A 266 22.54 4.28 -1.94
C GLU A 266 21.08 4.08 -2.40
N GLU A 267 20.89 3.61 -3.63
CA GLU A 267 19.57 3.24 -4.14
C GLU A 267 19.63 1.86 -4.78
N VAL A 268 18.72 0.99 -4.36
CA VAL A 268 18.70 -0.42 -4.74
C VAL A 268 17.30 -0.79 -5.22
N ILE A 269 17.23 -1.59 -6.31
CA ILE A 269 15.97 -2.10 -6.85
C ILE A 269 15.69 -3.52 -6.30
N MET A 270 14.48 -3.68 -5.76
CA MET A 270 13.92 -4.90 -5.18
C MET A 270 12.68 -5.30 -5.99
N ASN A 271 12.88 -6.11 -7.04
CA ASN A 271 11.82 -6.56 -7.94
C ASN A 271 11.94 -8.07 -8.15
N ALA A 272 10.90 -8.82 -7.74
CA ALA A 272 10.89 -10.28 -7.81
C ALA A 272 11.02 -10.82 -9.25
N GLU A 273 10.52 -10.09 -10.26
CA GLU A 273 10.56 -10.53 -11.66
C GLU A 273 11.98 -10.59 -12.25
N HIS A 274 12.93 -9.86 -11.66
CA HIS A 274 14.31 -9.75 -12.16
C HIS A 274 15.34 -10.19 -11.11
N ASP A 275 14.87 -10.78 -10.00
CA ASP A 275 15.70 -11.15 -8.86
C ASP A 275 15.17 -12.44 -8.20
N GLU A 276 15.71 -13.57 -8.65
CA GLU A 276 15.35 -14.91 -8.19
C GLU A 276 15.56 -15.10 -6.68
N PHE A 277 16.61 -14.48 -6.12
CA PHE A 277 16.84 -14.55 -4.68
C PHE A 277 15.73 -13.82 -3.92
N TYR A 278 15.37 -12.62 -4.37
CA TYR A 278 14.28 -11.86 -3.76
C TYR A 278 12.93 -12.55 -3.92
N GLU A 279 12.62 -13.09 -5.11
CA GLU A 279 11.38 -13.83 -5.37
C GLU A 279 11.21 -15.01 -4.41
N THR A 280 12.26 -15.82 -4.27
CA THR A 280 12.25 -17.01 -3.41
C THR A 280 12.11 -16.64 -1.93
N ASN A 281 12.67 -15.50 -1.53
CA ASN A 281 12.78 -15.09 -0.13
C ASN A 281 11.79 -14.01 0.32
N LEU A 282 10.93 -13.53 -0.57
CA LEU A 282 10.01 -12.40 -0.33
C LEU A 282 9.28 -12.50 1.01
N TYR A 283 8.85 -13.74 1.31
CA TYR A 283 8.01 -14.12 2.43
C TYR A 283 8.74 -14.95 3.50
N SER A 284 10.06 -15.16 3.36
CA SER A 284 10.87 -15.84 4.37
C SER A 284 10.90 -15.04 5.65
N ASN A 285 10.84 -15.72 6.79
CA ASN A 285 11.00 -15.05 8.09
C ASN A 285 12.45 -14.60 8.31
N PHE A 286 12.67 -13.71 9.29
CA PHE A 286 13.99 -13.13 9.55
C PHE A 286 15.09 -14.16 9.90
N GLY A 287 14.75 -15.29 10.52
CA GLY A 287 15.71 -16.38 10.78
C GLY A 287 16.05 -17.15 9.51
N ASP A 288 15.05 -17.47 8.69
CA ASP A 288 15.22 -18.18 7.42
C ASP A 288 16.06 -17.35 6.44
N ILE A 289 15.80 -16.04 6.32
CA ILE A 289 16.55 -15.18 5.39
C ILE A 289 18.03 -15.06 5.77
N ALA A 290 18.37 -15.04 7.06
CA ALA A 290 19.76 -15.05 7.51
C ALA A 290 20.48 -16.34 7.07
N THR A 291 19.79 -17.48 7.18
CA THR A 291 20.29 -18.78 6.72
C THR A 291 20.43 -18.82 5.19
N ASN A 292 19.44 -18.32 4.47
CA ASN A 292 19.43 -18.33 3.00
C ASN A 292 20.48 -17.39 2.40
N ILE A 293 20.78 -16.26 3.05
CA ILE A 293 21.91 -15.41 2.64
C ILE A 293 23.25 -16.12 2.86
N LYS A 294 23.41 -16.83 3.97
CA LYS A 294 24.62 -17.61 4.22
C LYS A 294 24.81 -18.67 3.12
N ALA A 295 23.76 -19.40 2.77
CA ALA A 295 23.80 -20.37 1.67
C ALA A 295 24.14 -19.70 0.32
N LEU A 296 23.49 -18.57 -0.01
CA LEU A 296 23.81 -17.79 -1.21
C LEU A 296 25.29 -17.40 -1.27
N MET A 297 25.86 -17.03 -0.12
CA MET A 297 27.25 -16.63 0.00
C MET A 297 28.21 -17.82 -0.14
N GLU A 298 27.90 -18.97 0.48
CA GLU A 298 28.67 -20.21 0.39
C GLU A 298 28.70 -20.76 -1.05
N ASP A 299 27.53 -20.82 -1.71
CA ASP A 299 27.41 -21.20 -3.13
C ASP A 299 28.27 -20.32 -4.04
N PHE A 300 28.32 -19.02 -3.71
CA PHE A 300 29.11 -18.05 -4.45
C PHE A 300 30.61 -18.20 -4.19
N GLN A 301 31.03 -18.51 -2.96
CA GLN A 301 32.42 -18.83 -2.62
C GLN A 301 32.91 -20.10 -3.30
N GLU A 302 32.08 -21.15 -3.35
CA GLU A 302 32.40 -22.42 -4.01
C GLU A 302 32.64 -22.24 -5.51
N LYS A 303 31.72 -21.53 -6.20
CA LYS A 303 31.84 -21.23 -7.63
C LYS A 303 33.11 -20.45 -7.98
N HIS A 304 33.66 -19.68 -7.05
CA HIS A 304 34.83 -18.84 -7.24
C HIS A 304 36.09 -19.30 -6.48
N LYS A 305 36.10 -20.54 -5.95
CA LYS A 305 37.25 -21.19 -5.30
C LYS A 305 37.88 -20.37 -4.15
N ASN A 306 37.05 -19.73 -3.32
CA ASN A 306 37.51 -19.03 -2.12
C ASN A 306 37.07 -19.81 -0.87
N GLN A 307 37.97 -20.04 0.09
CA GLN A 307 37.73 -20.87 1.29
C GLN A 307 37.64 -20.04 2.58
N SER A 308 37.29 -18.76 2.49
CA SER A 308 37.13 -17.91 3.68
C SER A 308 35.95 -18.39 4.52
N LYS A 309 36.17 -18.71 5.80
CA LYS A 309 35.07 -19.06 6.73
C LYS A 309 34.24 -17.82 7.04
N LEU A 310 32.93 -17.89 6.79
CA LEU A 310 31.98 -16.82 7.07
C LEU A 310 30.93 -17.34 8.06
N GLU A 311 30.99 -16.86 9.30
CA GLU A 311 30.12 -17.33 10.38
C GLU A 311 28.97 -16.36 10.67
N SER A 312 29.17 -15.07 10.43
CA SER A 312 28.18 -14.02 10.70
C SER A 312 27.84 -13.17 9.47
N ILE A 313 26.70 -12.46 9.54
CA ILE A 313 26.29 -11.48 8.52
C ILE A 313 27.31 -10.32 8.41
N SER A 314 27.97 -9.98 9.51
CA SER A 314 29.03 -8.97 9.50
C SER A 314 30.26 -9.44 8.71
N ASP A 315 30.63 -10.71 8.85
CA ASP A 315 31.74 -11.30 8.08
C ASP A 315 31.40 -11.30 6.59
N MET A 316 30.16 -11.65 6.25
CA MET A 316 29.65 -11.64 4.88
C MET A 316 29.74 -10.25 4.25
N LYS A 317 29.28 -9.20 4.96
CA LYS A 317 29.39 -7.81 4.49
C LYS A 317 30.85 -7.41 4.28
N THR A 318 31.71 -7.66 5.27
CA THR A 318 33.13 -7.33 5.21
C THR A 318 33.82 -8.03 4.04
N PHE A 319 33.48 -9.30 3.79
CA PHE A 319 34.01 -10.06 2.65
C PHE A 319 33.63 -9.41 1.31
N VAL A 320 32.35 -9.07 1.10
CA VAL A 320 31.90 -8.39 -0.14
C VAL A 320 32.63 -7.06 -0.32
N GLU A 321 32.87 -6.32 0.76
CA GLU A 321 33.57 -5.04 0.71
C GLU A 321 35.06 -5.17 0.42
N THR A 322 35.71 -6.21 0.93
CA THR A 322 37.15 -6.47 0.84
C THR A 322 37.57 -6.97 -0.54
N TYR A 323 36.69 -7.65 -1.27
CA TYR A 323 37.01 -8.22 -2.58
C TYR A 323 36.14 -7.65 -3.72
N PRO A 324 36.48 -6.47 -4.28
CA PRO A 324 35.69 -5.78 -5.31
C PRO A 324 35.47 -6.57 -6.61
N GLN A 325 36.34 -7.53 -6.95
CA GLN A 325 36.12 -8.42 -8.10
C GLN A 325 34.85 -9.28 -7.94
N PHE A 326 34.52 -9.71 -6.72
CA PHE A 326 33.32 -10.49 -6.42
C PHE A 326 32.05 -9.65 -6.54
N LYS A 327 32.15 -8.36 -6.24
CA LYS A 327 31.07 -7.40 -6.39
C LYS A 327 30.69 -7.13 -7.85
N LYS A 328 31.68 -7.08 -8.76
CA LYS A 328 31.42 -7.00 -10.21
C LYS A 328 30.77 -8.27 -10.77
N LEU A 329 30.96 -9.41 -10.09
CA LEU A 329 30.49 -10.73 -10.52
C LEU A 329 29.08 -11.06 -10.00
N SER A 330 28.63 -10.48 -8.87
CA SER A 330 27.25 -10.66 -8.39
C SER A 330 26.72 -9.44 -7.64
N GLY A 331 25.96 -8.60 -8.36
CA GLY A 331 25.21 -7.48 -7.76
C GLY A 331 24.14 -7.94 -6.77
N THR A 332 23.52 -9.10 -7.00
CA THR A 332 22.50 -9.71 -6.13
C THR A 332 23.03 -10.03 -4.74
N VAL A 333 24.21 -10.68 -4.66
CA VAL A 333 24.85 -10.99 -3.36
C VAL A 333 25.14 -9.72 -2.58
N SER A 334 25.82 -8.75 -3.22
CA SER A 334 26.15 -7.48 -2.56
C SER A 334 24.91 -6.74 -2.07
N LYS A 335 23.84 -6.72 -2.87
CA LYS A 335 22.56 -6.11 -2.54
C LYS A 335 21.93 -6.73 -1.29
N HIS A 336 21.68 -8.04 -1.29
CA HIS A 336 20.91 -8.68 -0.22
C HIS A 336 21.71 -8.80 1.08
N VAL A 337 23.03 -9.04 1.00
CA VAL A 337 23.91 -9.00 2.18
C VAL A 337 23.87 -7.62 2.83
N THR A 338 23.91 -6.55 2.05
CA THR A 338 23.84 -5.17 2.57
C THR A 338 22.51 -4.90 3.26
N ILE A 339 21.39 -5.24 2.61
CA ILE A 339 20.05 -5.03 3.17
C ILE A 339 19.88 -5.81 4.48
N VAL A 340 20.19 -7.11 4.50
CA VAL A 340 19.98 -7.94 5.69
C VAL A 340 20.97 -7.61 6.80
N SER A 341 22.19 -7.20 6.47
CA SER A 341 23.12 -6.63 7.46
C SER A 341 22.55 -5.39 8.11
N GLU A 342 21.92 -4.50 7.33
CA GLU A 342 21.27 -3.31 7.88
C GLU A 342 20.04 -3.67 8.72
N LEU A 343 19.19 -4.60 8.28
CA LEU A 343 18.06 -5.08 9.08
C LEU A 343 18.53 -5.64 10.43
N SER A 344 19.58 -6.47 10.43
CA SER A 344 20.17 -7.02 11.65
C SER A 344 20.72 -5.93 12.58
N ARG A 345 21.38 -4.92 12.03
CA ARG A 345 21.87 -3.76 12.78
C ARG A 345 20.71 -2.99 13.42
N LEU A 346 19.64 -2.71 12.68
CA LEU A 346 18.47 -1.97 13.19
C LEU A 346 17.73 -2.75 14.28
N VAL A 347 17.58 -4.07 14.13
CA VAL A 347 16.98 -4.95 15.15
C VAL A 347 17.75 -4.86 16.47
N GLY A 348 19.08 -4.98 16.43
CA GLY A 348 19.92 -4.88 17.62
C GLY A 348 20.01 -3.47 18.19
N LEU A 349 20.07 -2.45 17.33
CA LEU A 349 20.17 -1.05 17.74
C LEU A 349 18.93 -0.58 18.48
N TYR A 350 17.74 -1.00 18.03
CA TYR A 350 16.46 -0.51 18.55
C TYR A 350 15.72 -1.49 19.45
N ASN A 351 16.38 -2.58 19.87
CA ASN A 351 15.81 -3.61 20.74
C ASN A 351 14.46 -4.16 20.20
N LEU A 352 14.36 -4.36 18.87
CA LEU A 352 13.08 -4.64 18.21
C LEU A 352 12.45 -5.99 18.59
N LEU A 353 13.25 -6.95 19.07
CA LEU A 353 12.73 -8.25 19.53
C LEU A 353 11.85 -8.08 20.78
N GLU A 354 12.31 -7.31 21.78
CA GLU A 354 11.55 -7.05 23.00
C GLU A 354 10.32 -6.18 22.73
N VAL A 355 10.48 -5.16 21.87
CA VAL A 355 9.37 -4.33 21.40
C VAL A 355 8.29 -5.21 20.74
N SER A 356 8.70 -6.05 19.79
CA SER A 356 7.76 -6.92 19.06
C SER A 356 7.09 -7.95 19.96
N GLU A 357 7.78 -8.49 20.97
CA GLU A 357 7.15 -9.39 21.94
C GLU A 357 5.98 -8.70 22.67
N ILE A 358 6.18 -7.45 23.09
CA ILE A 358 5.17 -6.66 23.79
C ILE A 358 4.02 -6.29 22.84
N GLU A 359 4.28 -5.98 21.57
CA GLU A 359 3.24 -5.79 20.54
C GLU A 359 2.36 -7.03 20.40
N GLN A 360 2.97 -8.21 20.26
CA GLN A 360 2.24 -9.47 20.13
C GLN A 360 1.44 -9.80 21.39
N ASN A 361 1.99 -9.55 22.57
CA ASN A 361 1.27 -9.73 23.84
C ASN A 361 0.06 -8.78 23.96
N LEU A 362 0.18 -7.52 23.52
CA LEU A 362 -0.93 -6.57 23.50
C LEU A 362 -2.10 -7.02 22.61
N VAL A 363 -1.79 -7.67 21.48
CA VAL A 363 -2.79 -8.05 20.48
C VAL A 363 -3.38 -9.44 20.73
N CYS A 364 -2.55 -10.40 21.16
CA CYS A 364 -2.89 -11.82 21.24
C CYS A 364 -3.11 -12.34 22.66
N GLN A 365 -2.64 -11.64 23.70
CA GLN A 365 -2.70 -12.09 25.10
C GLN A 365 -3.58 -11.18 25.98
N SER A 366 -3.73 -11.55 27.26
CA SER A 366 -4.72 -10.94 28.16
C SER A 366 -4.21 -10.52 29.55
N ASP A 367 -2.91 -10.57 29.85
CA ASP A 367 -2.38 -10.10 31.13
C ASP A 367 -2.10 -8.58 31.13
N HIS A 368 -3.11 -7.81 31.55
CA HIS A 368 -3.05 -6.35 31.60
C HIS A 368 -2.00 -5.79 32.57
N ASN A 369 -1.80 -6.42 33.73
CA ASN A 369 -0.91 -5.87 34.75
C ASN A 369 0.56 -6.09 34.35
N ASP A 370 0.88 -7.28 33.85
CA ASP A 370 2.21 -7.59 33.34
C ASP A 370 2.57 -6.70 32.14
N ILE A 371 1.64 -6.52 31.18
CA ILE A 371 1.92 -5.71 29.99
C ILE A 371 2.17 -4.24 30.33
N VAL A 372 1.43 -3.66 31.29
CA VAL A 372 1.67 -2.28 31.74
C VAL A 372 3.09 -2.13 32.32
N GLN A 373 3.55 -3.08 33.14
CA GLN A 373 4.90 -3.03 33.70
C GLN A 373 5.98 -3.17 32.62
N LYS A 374 5.76 -4.05 31.64
CA LYS A 374 6.65 -4.22 30.47
C LYS A 374 6.73 -2.93 29.64
N ILE A 375 5.61 -2.26 29.39
CA ILE A 375 5.59 -0.97 28.67
C ILE A 375 6.37 0.09 29.43
N LYS A 376 6.21 0.19 30.76
CA LYS A 376 6.98 1.13 31.59
C LYS A 376 8.49 0.87 31.47
N ARG A 377 8.92 -0.39 31.44
CA ARG A 377 10.33 -0.75 31.20
C ARG A 377 10.81 -0.29 29.83
N LEU A 378 10.05 -0.51 28.75
CA LEU A 378 10.42 -0.04 27.40
C LEU A 378 10.53 1.50 27.34
N ILE A 379 9.64 2.23 28.00
CA ILE A 379 9.70 3.71 28.06
C ILE A 379 11.04 4.17 28.67
N HIS A 380 11.60 3.38 29.59
CA HIS A 380 12.86 3.65 30.26
C HIS A 380 14.10 3.16 29.52
N ASP A 381 13.96 2.30 28.52
CA ASP A 381 15.07 1.82 27.69
C ASP A 381 15.40 2.85 26.60
N ASP A 382 16.62 3.39 26.67
CA ASP A 382 17.12 4.40 25.72
C ASP A 382 17.33 3.84 24.31
N LYS A 383 17.46 2.52 24.14
CA LYS A 383 17.60 1.88 22.82
C LYS A 383 16.31 1.92 22.01
N VAL A 384 15.15 1.89 22.65
CA VAL A 384 13.85 1.85 21.96
C VAL A 384 13.62 3.18 21.22
N ARG A 385 13.07 3.16 20.01
CA ARG A 385 12.78 4.43 19.31
C ARG A 385 11.49 5.06 19.80
N ARG A 386 11.38 6.36 19.58
CA ARG A 386 10.14 7.12 19.73
C ARG A 386 8.95 6.50 18.99
N GLU A 387 9.19 6.05 17.76
CA GLU A 387 8.18 5.42 16.91
C GLU A 387 7.65 4.12 17.52
N ASP A 388 8.55 3.31 18.07
CA ASP A 388 8.22 2.04 18.71
C ASP A 388 7.43 2.27 20.02
N ILE A 389 7.78 3.29 20.82
CA ILE A 389 6.97 3.69 21.99
C ILE A 389 5.58 4.17 21.58
N LEU A 390 5.49 5.02 20.55
CA LEU A 390 4.20 5.51 20.06
C LEU A 390 3.32 4.34 19.59
N ARG A 391 3.89 3.42 18.81
CA ARG A 391 3.23 2.20 18.34
C ARG A 391 2.65 1.38 19.48
N ILE A 392 3.46 1.10 20.51
CA ILE A 392 3.03 0.36 21.70
C ILE A 392 1.85 1.07 22.40
N LEU A 393 1.92 2.38 22.60
CA LEU A 393 0.82 3.13 23.22
C LEU A 393 -0.43 3.18 22.34
N CYS A 394 -0.28 3.20 21.01
CA CYS A 394 -1.38 3.09 20.06
C CYS A 394 -2.08 1.73 20.14
N LEU A 395 -1.33 0.64 20.17
CA LEU A 395 -1.86 -0.72 20.34
C LEU A 395 -2.55 -0.88 21.69
N TYR A 396 -1.93 -0.39 22.77
CA TYR A 396 -2.55 -0.37 24.11
C TYR A 396 -3.87 0.41 24.12
N ALA A 397 -3.90 1.61 23.52
CA ALA A 397 -5.10 2.42 23.44
C ALA A 397 -6.22 1.72 22.68
N LEU A 398 -5.91 1.09 21.55
CA LEU A 398 -6.88 0.31 20.78
C LEU A 398 -7.37 -0.93 21.56
N ARG A 399 -6.50 -1.58 22.35
CA ARG A 399 -6.84 -2.78 23.11
C ARG A 399 -7.75 -2.51 24.30
N TYR A 400 -7.46 -1.43 25.04
CA TYR A 400 -8.05 -1.16 26.35
C TYR A 400 -8.94 0.08 26.38
N GLU A 401 -9.44 0.51 25.22
CA GLU A 401 -10.22 1.75 24.99
C GLU A 401 -11.31 2.02 26.03
N HIS A 402 -12.04 0.99 26.46
CA HIS A 402 -13.15 1.10 27.43
C HIS A 402 -12.93 0.27 28.72
N GLN A 403 -11.69 -0.14 29.00
CA GLN A 403 -11.39 -0.90 30.22
C GLN A 403 -11.33 0.04 31.43
N SER A 404 -11.87 -0.39 32.58
CA SER A 404 -11.98 0.45 33.78
C SER A 404 -10.62 0.76 34.43
N ASN A 405 -9.66 -0.17 34.38
CA ASN A 405 -8.29 0.00 34.86
C ASN A 405 -7.32 0.42 33.74
N ASN A 406 -7.80 1.20 32.77
CA ASN A 406 -6.98 1.72 31.68
C ASN A 406 -5.95 2.74 32.20
N GLU A 407 -4.66 2.44 32.04
CA GLU A 407 -3.53 3.29 32.48
C GLU A 407 -2.96 4.17 31.35
N LEU A 408 -3.67 4.36 30.23
CA LEU A 408 -3.16 5.08 29.06
C LEU A 408 -2.67 6.49 29.39
N ASN A 409 -3.38 7.24 30.24
CA ASN A 409 -2.96 8.59 30.64
C ASN A 409 -1.68 8.57 31.48
N ALA A 410 -1.52 7.58 32.36
CA ALA A 410 -0.30 7.41 33.14
C ALA A 410 0.89 7.09 32.22
N LEU A 411 0.72 6.16 31.29
CA LEU A 411 1.75 5.78 30.31
C LEU A 411 2.14 6.94 29.40
N LYS A 412 1.17 7.75 28.93
CA LYS A 412 1.41 8.98 28.16
C LYS A 412 2.25 9.99 28.94
N ASN A 413 1.84 10.28 30.18
CA ASN A 413 2.55 11.21 31.05
C ASN A 413 3.98 10.74 31.32
N GLU A 414 4.18 9.45 31.57
CA GLU A 414 5.50 8.85 31.79
C GLU A 414 6.39 8.99 30.55
N ALA A 415 5.86 8.69 29.36
CA ALA A 415 6.58 8.85 28.10
C ALA A 415 6.92 10.32 27.77
N GLN A 416 6.03 11.26 28.12
CA GLN A 416 6.29 12.71 27.98
C GLN A 416 7.35 13.21 28.96
N ASN A 417 7.26 12.81 30.24
CA ASN A 417 8.23 13.18 31.27
C ASN A 417 9.64 12.70 30.94
N ARG A 418 9.75 11.53 30.29
CA ARG A 418 11.02 10.97 29.79
C ARG A 418 11.41 11.50 28.40
N GLN A 419 10.69 12.49 27.87
CA GLN A 419 10.90 13.12 26.55
C GLN A 419 10.93 12.12 25.39
N ARG A 420 10.29 10.96 25.55
CA ARG A 420 10.24 9.90 24.55
C ARG A 420 9.24 10.26 23.46
N LEU A 421 8.10 10.84 23.83
CA LEU A 421 7.06 11.31 22.90
C LEU A 421 6.92 12.84 22.93
N SER A 422 6.82 13.45 21.76
CA SER A 422 6.43 14.86 21.63
C SER A 422 4.91 15.05 21.75
N GLU A 423 4.48 16.30 21.96
CA GLU A 423 3.05 16.68 22.00
C GLU A 423 2.26 16.17 20.78
N LYS A 424 2.82 16.33 19.57
CA LYS A 424 2.22 15.80 18.32
C LYS A 424 1.96 14.29 18.40
N ASN A 425 2.88 13.51 18.97
CA ASN A 425 2.73 12.05 19.09
C ASN A 425 1.64 11.68 20.10
N ILE A 426 1.49 12.46 21.17
CA ILE A 426 0.47 12.21 22.18
C ILE A 426 -0.93 12.49 21.63
N HIS A 427 -1.09 13.52 20.80
CA HIS A 427 -2.34 13.81 20.09
C HIS A 427 -2.67 12.81 18.98
N PHE A 428 -1.67 12.08 18.48
CA PHE A 428 -1.92 11.03 17.49
C PHE A 428 -2.77 9.90 18.06
N ILE A 429 -2.54 9.49 19.31
CA ILE A 429 -3.26 8.38 19.96
C ILE A 429 -4.80 8.59 19.94
N PRO A 430 -5.37 9.72 20.41
CA PRO A 430 -6.81 9.96 20.30
C PRO A 430 -7.29 10.13 18.85
N ALA A 431 -6.45 10.61 17.93
CA ALA A 431 -6.80 10.66 16.52
C ALA A 431 -6.94 9.25 15.92
N LEU A 432 -6.04 8.32 16.27
CA LEU A 432 -6.12 6.92 15.92
C LEU A 432 -7.37 6.24 16.47
N LEU A 433 -7.76 6.50 17.73
CA LEU A 433 -9.03 6.01 18.28
C LEU A 433 -10.24 6.58 17.51
N ASN A 434 -10.18 7.84 17.13
CA ASN A 434 -11.20 8.46 16.30
C ASN A 434 -11.27 7.89 14.88
N TYR A 435 -10.15 7.34 14.37
CA TYR A 435 -10.02 6.72 13.05
C TYR A 435 -10.50 5.26 13.06
N GLY A 436 -9.97 4.42 13.95
CA GLY A 436 -10.16 2.96 13.95
C GLY A 436 -10.42 2.34 15.32
N GLY A 437 -10.97 3.13 16.27
CA GLY A 437 -11.39 2.65 17.58
C GLY A 437 -12.59 1.67 17.53
N GLN A 438 -13.08 1.25 18.69
CA GLN A 438 -14.08 0.18 18.85
C GLN A 438 -15.36 0.41 18.04
N LYS A 439 -15.78 1.67 17.84
CA LYS A 439 -16.94 2.04 17.01
C LYS A 439 -16.88 1.54 15.56
N PHE A 440 -15.69 1.34 15.00
CA PHE A 440 -15.50 0.87 13.62
C PHE A 440 -15.17 -0.62 13.53
N ARG A 441 -14.75 -1.22 14.65
CA ARG A 441 -14.35 -2.63 14.74
C ARG A 441 -15.58 -3.48 15.03
N GLN A 442 -16.17 -4.05 13.98
CA GLN A 442 -17.33 -4.94 14.13
C GLN A 442 -16.92 -6.35 14.56
N THR A 443 -15.71 -6.76 14.18
CA THR A 443 -15.09 -8.02 14.59
C THR A 443 -14.14 -7.81 15.76
N ASN A 444 -14.04 -8.80 16.64
CA ASN A 444 -13.03 -8.80 17.68
C ASN A 444 -11.67 -9.12 17.06
N LEU A 445 -10.91 -8.08 16.71
CA LEU A 445 -9.55 -8.20 16.14
C LEU A 445 -8.53 -8.69 17.16
N PHE A 446 -8.80 -8.50 18.45
CA PHE A 446 -7.98 -9.06 19.50
C PHE A 446 -8.37 -10.52 19.61
N ASN A 447 -7.51 -11.39 19.10
CA ASN A 447 -7.64 -12.83 19.14
C ASN A 447 -7.52 -13.32 20.60
N ILE A 448 -8.49 -12.98 21.46
CA ILE A 448 -8.63 -13.55 22.79
C ILE A 448 -9.02 -15.01 22.55
N GLN A 449 -8.03 -15.88 22.55
CA GLN A 449 -8.23 -17.29 22.27
C GLN A 449 -9.13 -17.86 23.35
N THR A 450 -10.26 -18.43 22.93
CA THR A 450 -10.99 -19.36 23.79
C THR A 450 -10.11 -20.59 24.05
N PRO A 451 -10.22 -21.27 25.20
CA PRO A 451 -9.42 -22.47 25.49
C PRO A 451 -9.46 -23.54 24.38
N LEU A 452 -10.57 -23.62 23.64
CA LEU A 452 -10.77 -24.49 22.48
C LEU A 452 -9.99 -24.06 21.21
N ALA A 453 -9.73 -22.76 21.05
CA ALA A 453 -8.89 -22.23 19.97
C ALA A 453 -7.40 -22.52 20.23
N ILE A 454 -6.97 -22.42 21.50
CA ILE A 454 -5.64 -22.83 21.96
C ILE A 454 -5.39 -24.31 21.58
N THR A 455 -6.36 -25.21 21.84
CA THR A 455 -6.21 -26.64 21.51
C THR A 455 -6.09 -26.90 20.00
N ARG A 456 -6.76 -26.11 19.15
CA ARG A 456 -6.64 -26.21 17.69
C ARG A 456 -5.33 -25.64 17.15
N GLN A 457 -4.78 -24.61 17.79
CA GLN A 457 -3.47 -24.07 17.44
C GLN A 457 -2.36 -25.05 17.82
N PHE A 458 -2.47 -25.71 18.98
CA PHE A 458 -1.58 -26.82 19.37
C PHE A 458 -1.58 -27.97 18.34
N ILE A 459 -2.72 -28.32 17.75
CA ILE A 459 -2.81 -29.37 16.71
C ILE A 459 -2.25 -28.89 15.35
N ARG A 460 -2.32 -27.58 15.05
CA ARG A 460 -1.72 -26.98 13.83
C ARG A 460 -0.22 -26.67 13.97
N GLY A 461 0.28 -26.50 15.19
CA GLY A 461 1.69 -26.23 15.54
C GLY A 461 2.67 -27.38 15.23
N LEU A 462 2.18 -28.52 14.73
CA LEU A 462 3.01 -29.64 14.27
C LEU A 462 3.68 -29.41 12.89
N ARG A 463 3.58 -28.21 12.30
CA ARG A 463 4.15 -27.89 10.96
C ARG A 463 5.08 -26.68 10.89
N GLY A 464 5.42 -26.05 12.01
CA GLY A 464 6.36 -24.94 12.05
C GLY A 464 6.39 -24.33 13.45
N VAL A 465 7.58 -24.05 13.97
CA VAL A 465 7.78 -23.48 15.30
C VAL A 465 6.99 -22.17 15.40
N ASP A 466 6.08 -22.07 16.38
CA ASP A 466 5.32 -20.84 16.62
C ASP A 466 6.31 -19.69 16.89
N ASN A 467 6.39 -18.75 15.96
CA ASN A 467 7.24 -17.57 16.11
C ASN A 467 6.54 -16.59 17.07
N VAL A 468 7.11 -16.40 18.26
CA VAL A 468 6.58 -15.48 19.29
C VAL A 468 6.41 -14.06 18.75
N TYR A 469 7.21 -13.67 17.75
CA TYR A 469 7.21 -12.34 17.14
C TYR A 469 6.18 -12.18 16.01
N ALA A 470 5.45 -13.24 15.63
CA ALA A 470 4.53 -13.24 14.47
C ALA A 470 3.25 -14.06 14.75
N GLN A 471 2.58 -13.80 15.88
CA GLN A 471 1.33 -14.48 16.27
C GLN A 471 0.07 -13.80 15.72
N HIS A 472 0.13 -12.48 15.55
CA HIS A 472 -0.95 -11.68 14.98
C HIS A 472 -1.38 -12.21 13.60
N VAL A 473 -2.69 -12.11 13.34
CA VAL A 473 -3.29 -12.48 12.07
C VAL A 473 -4.17 -11.32 11.61
N PRO A 474 -3.92 -10.73 10.43
CA PRO A 474 -4.72 -9.64 9.90
C PRO A 474 -6.18 -10.04 9.64
N LEU A 475 -7.10 -9.08 9.80
CA LEU A 475 -8.53 -9.29 9.58
C LEU A 475 -8.83 -9.88 8.19
N ILE A 476 -8.08 -9.45 7.17
CA ILE A 476 -8.35 -9.85 5.79
C ILE A 476 -8.27 -11.37 5.58
N LYS A 477 -7.41 -12.06 6.32
CA LYS A 477 -7.31 -13.53 6.23
C LYS A 477 -8.63 -14.18 6.63
N ASP A 478 -9.21 -13.76 7.73
CA ASP A 478 -10.47 -14.32 8.22
C ASP A 478 -11.65 -13.98 7.31
N LEU A 479 -11.67 -12.77 6.73
CA LEU A 479 -12.68 -12.38 5.74
C LEU A 479 -12.58 -13.24 4.48
N LEU A 480 -11.37 -13.46 3.96
CA LEU A 480 -11.12 -14.28 2.78
C LEU A 480 -11.41 -15.76 3.03
N GLU A 481 -11.03 -16.30 4.20
CA GLU A 481 -11.38 -17.68 4.58
C GLU A 481 -12.90 -17.87 4.67
N GLN A 482 -13.62 -16.91 5.24
CA GLN A 482 -15.07 -16.93 5.27
C GLN A 482 -15.67 -16.82 3.87
N LEU A 483 -15.12 -15.96 3.00
CA LEU A 483 -15.59 -15.77 1.64
C LEU A 483 -15.40 -17.03 0.78
N LEU A 484 -14.21 -17.63 0.79
CA LEU A 484 -13.90 -18.87 0.08
C LEU A 484 -14.76 -20.06 0.53
N ARG A 485 -15.17 -20.07 1.81
CA ARG A 485 -16.07 -21.09 2.38
C ARG A 485 -17.56 -20.78 2.19
N GLY A 486 -17.91 -19.64 1.57
CA GLY A 486 -19.30 -19.20 1.44
C GLY A 486 -19.97 -18.84 2.77
N LYS A 487 -19.19 -18.50 3.80
CA LYS A 487 -19.65 -18.19 5.16
C LYS A 487 -19.61 -16.69 5.51
N LEU A 488 -19.07 -15.86 4.62
CA LEU A 488 -19.04 -14.41 4.83
C LEU A 488 -20.48 -13.87 4.76
N LYS A 489 -20.97 -13.32 5.88
CA LYS A 489 -22.38 -12.95 6.06
C LYS A 489 -22.76 -11.67 5.31
N ASP A 490 -23.88 -11.71 4.60
CA ASP A 490 -24.44 -10.54 3.89
C ASP A 490 -24.91 -9.42 4.81
N THR A 491 -25.15 -9.72 6.10
CA THR A 491 -25.49 -8.71 7.10
C THR A 491 -24.36 -7.69 7.29
N PHE A 492 -23.11 -8.13 7.12
CA PHE A 492 -21.91 -7.31 7.26
C PHE A 492 -21.28 -6.96 5.91
N TYR A 493 -21.38 -7.87 4.93
CA TYR A 493 -20.79 -7.73 3.60
C TYR A 493 -21.80 -8.00 2.48
N PRO A 494 -22.82 -7.14 2.29
CA PRO A 494 -23.85 -7.34 1.27
C PRO A 494 -23.31 -7.17 -0.16
N ASN A 495 -24.05 -7.72 -1.14
CA ASN A 495 -23.88 -7.42 -2.55
C ASN A 495 -24.51 -6.05 -2.88
N VAL A 496 -23.89 -5.26 -3.77
CA VAL A 496 -24.40 -3.94 -4.22
C VAL A 496 -25.87 -4.00 -4.66
N ASN A 497 -26.26 -5.00 -5.46
CA ASN A 497 -27.61 -5.12 -6.01
C ASN A 497 -28.29 -6.46 -5.68
N ALA A 498 -28.34 -6.84 -4.41
CA ALA A 498 -29.09 -8.03 -3.97
C ALA A 498 -30.57 -8.04 -4.42
N LYS A 499 -31.16 -6.87 -4.75
CA LYS A 499 -32.54 -6.73 -5.25
C LYS A 499 -32.69 -6.94 -6.76
N ASP A 500 -31.73 -6.52 -7.58
CA ASP A 500 -31.80 -6.66 -9.06
C ASP A 500 -31.55 -8.10 -9.52
N GLN A 501 -30.96 -8.94 -8.67
CA GLN A 501 -30.78 -10.37 -8.90
C GLN A 501 -32.07 -11.18 -8.68
N ILE A 502 -33.16 -10.55 -8.24
CA ILE A 502 -34.49 -11.15 -8.14
C ILE A 502 -35.30 -10.78 -9.38
N ASN A 503 -34.82 -11.18 -10.56
CA ASN A 503 -35.62 -11.09 -11.78
C ASN A 503 -36.34 -12.44 -11.99
N PRO A 504 -37.68 -12.54 -11.84
CA PRO A 504 -38.41 -13.82 -11.89
C PRO A 504 -38.31 -14.56 -13.24
N ASN A 505 -37.89 -13.85 -14.29
CA ASN A 505 -37.70 -14.41 -15.63
C ASN A 505 -36.27 -14.89 -15.91
N ASN A 506 -35.31 -14.62 -15.02
CA ASN A 506 -33.90 -15.00 -15.18
C ASN A 506 -33.54 -16.11 -14.18
N ARG A 507 -34.16 -17.27 -14.34
CA ARG A 507 -34.14 -18.42 -13.41
C ARG A 507 -32.77 -19.10 -13.23
N ASN A 508 -31.69 -18.59 -13.82
CA ASN A 508 -30.34 -19.22 -13.78
C ASN A 508 -29.30 -18.47 -12.93
N SER A 509 -29.67 -17.43 -12.20
CA SER A 509 -28.66 -16.53 -11.59
C SER A 509 -28.52 -16.76 -10.08
N ALA A 510 -27.50 -17.54 -9.68
CA ALA A 510 -26.85 -17.65 -8.35
C ALA A 510 -27.71 -17.91 -7.07
N ASN A 511 -28.85 -17.25 -6.91
CA ASN A 511 -29.73 -17.34 -5.73
C ASN A 511 -30.49 -18.68 -5.66
N GLN A 512 -30.82 -19.34 -6.77
CA GLN A 512 -31.39 -20.70 -6.73
C GLN A 512 -30.37 -21.78 -6.33
N LEU A 513 -29.09 -21.61 -6.71
CA LEU A 513 -28.04 -22.57 -6.37
C LEU A 513 -27.64 -22.47 -4.88
N GLN A 514 -27.67 -21.26 -4.31
CA GLN A 514 -27.57 -21.08 -2.86
C GLN A 514 -28.80 -21.65 -2.11
N GLN A 515 -30.01 -21.55 -2.66
CA GLN A 515 -31.22 -22.19 -2.08
C GLN A 515 -31.23 -23.72 -2.22
N GLN A 516 -30.50 -24.29 -3.18
CA GLN A 516 -30.31 -25.74 -3.33
C GLN A 516 -29.09 -26.30 -2.56
N GLY A 517 -28.45 -25.50 -1.70
CA GLY A 517 -27.32 -25.95 -0.88
C GLY A 517 -26.00 -26.13 -1.65
N GLN A 518 -25.91 -25.69 -2.91
CA GLN A 518 -24.65 -25.66 -3.65
C GLN A 518 -23.93 -24.33 -3.41
N ILE A 519 -22.89 -24.38 -2.58
CA ILE A 519 -21.97 -23.25 -2.36
C ILE A 519 -21.17 -23.05 -3.66
N ILE A 520 -21.52 -22.05 -4.46
CA ILE A 520 -20.68 -21.60 -5.57
C ILE A 520 -19.42 -20.99 -4.95
N LYS A 521 -18.30 -21.71 -5.03
CA LYS A 521 -17.00 -21.17 -4.63
C LYS A 521 -16.60 -20.11 -5.65
N PRO A 522 -16.18 -18.90 -5.22
CA PRO A 522 -15.71 -17.89 -6.16
C PRO A 522 -14.54 -18.43 -6.98
N SER A 523 -14.56 -18.18 -8.28
CA SER A 523 -13.44 -18.57 -9.15
C SER A 523 -12.23 -17.66 -8.89
N GLU A 524 -12.50 -16.38 -8.60
CA GLU A 524 -11.50 -15.34 -8.38
C GLU A 524 -12.00 -14.31 -7.37
N ILE A 525 -11.08 -13.72 -6.60
CA ILE A 525 -11.38 -12.67 -5.63
C ILE A 525 -10.42 -11.49 -5.88
N ILE A 526 -10.98 -10.29 -6.03
CA ILE A 526 -10.23 -9.03 -6.04
C ILE A 526 -10.58 -8.31 -4.74
N VAL A 527 -9.59 -8.01 -3.92
CA VAL A 527 -9.76 -7.22 -2.70
C VAL A 527 -9.32 -5.79 -2.97
N TYR A 528 -10.10 -4.82 -2.48
CA TYR A 528 -9.69 -3.43 -2.37
C TYR A 528 -9.87 -2.93 -0.94
N THR A 529 -8.77 -2.50 -0.31
CA THR A 529 -8.80 -1.83 0.99
C THR A 529 -8.70 -0.33 0.83
N ILE A 530 -9.78 0.39 1.17
CA ILE A 530 -9.79 1.84 1.35
C ILE A 530 -8.86 2.17 2.52
N GLY A 531 -7.92 3.10 2.36
CA GLY A 531 -6.89 3.37 3.37
C GLY A 531 -5.69 2.43 3.32
N GLY A 532 -5.56 1.65 2.25
CA GLY A 532 -4.35 0.90 1.91
C GLY A 532 -4.22 -0.47 2.57
N ILE A 533 -3.24 -1.23 2.11
CA ILE A 533 -2.89 -2.59 2.54
C ILE A 533 -1.52 -2.61 3.24
N THR A 534 -1.14 -3.76 3.80
CA THR A 534 0.22 -4.00 4.28
C THR A 534 0.85 -5.22 3.60
N TYR A 535 2.17 -5.36 3.70
CA TYR A 535 2.86 -6.57 3.23
C TYR A 535 2.56 -7.80 4.10
N GLU A 536 2.10 -7.64 5.35
CA GLU A 536 1.61 -8.75 6.17
C GLU A 536 0.35 -9.38 5.57
N GLU A 537 -0.57 -8.54 5.06
CA GLU A 537 -1.77 -9.01 4.38
C GLU A 537 -1.42 -9.70 3.05
N SER A 538 -0.43 -9.17 2.34
CA SER A 538 0.11 -9.78 1.11
C SER A 538 0.63 -11.19 1.35
N LEU A 539 1.34 -11.42 2.46
CA LEU A 539 1.83 -12.75 2.86
C LEU A 539 0.68 -13.75 3.02
N HIS A 540 -0.37 -13.36 3.73
CA HIS A 540 -1.51 -14.26 3.97
C HIS A 540 -2.25 -14.58 2.66
N VAL A 541 -2.41 -13.60 1.77
CA VAL A 541 -2.97 -13.82 0.43
C VAL A 541 -2.09 -14.74 -0.41
N HIS A 542 -0.76 -14.56 -0.37
CA HIS A 542 0.18 -15.45 -1.02
C HIS A 542 0.05 -16.90 -0.53
N MET A 543 -0.03 -17.11 0.78
CA MET A 543 -0.21 -18.44 1.38
C MET A 543 -1.53 -19.09 0.91
N MET A 544 -2.61 -18.32 0.83
CA MET A 544 -3.90 -18.81 0.34
C MET A 544 -3.85 -19.16 -1.16
N ASN A 545 -3.16 -18.35 -1.96
CA ASN A 545 -2.96 -18.63 -3.38
C ASN A 545 -2.11 -19.90 -3.60
N LYS A 546 -1.07 -20.13 -2.78
CA LYS A 546 -0.32 -21.40 -2.77
C LYS A 546 -1.19 -22.62 -2.44
N GLN A 547 -2.28 -22.44 -1.72
CA GLN A 547 -3.28 -23.48 -1.41
C GLN A 547 -4.36 -23.64 -2.51
N GLY A 548 -4.21 -22.93 -3.63
CA GLY A 548 -5.11 -23.03 -4.79
C GLY A 548 -6.21 -21.98 -4.83
N ALA A 549 -6.22 -20.99 -3.93
CA ALA A 549 -7.08 -19.82 -4.08
C ALA A 549 -6.58 -18.93 -5.23
N ARG A 550 -7.46 -18.08 -5.77
CA ARG A 550 -7.14 -17.08 -6.79
C ARG A 550 -7.55 -15.70 -6.27
N ILE A 551 -6.63 -15.05 -5.58
CA ILE A 551 -6.89 -13.79 -4.88
C ILE A 551 -5.88 -12.74 -5.32
N ILE A 552 -6.37 -11.56 -5.68
CA ILE A 552 -5.56 -10.34 -5.83
C ILE A 552 -5.89 -9.41 -4.68
N LEU A 553 -4.85 -8.89 -4.02
CA LEU A 553 -4.95 -7.90 -2.95
C LEU A 553 -4.50 -6.53 -3.44
N GLY A 554 -5.23 -5.48 -3.08
CA GLY A 554 -4.74 -4.13 -3.27
C GLY A 554 -5.50 -3.11 -2.45
N GLY A 555 -5.05 -1.87 -2.54
CA GLY A 555 -5.60 -0.74 -1.82
C GLY A 555 -5.10 0.57 -2.40
N SER A 556 -5.49 1.67 -1.75
CA SER A 556 -5.02 3.01 -2.13
C SER A 556 -3.49 3.10 -2.07
N TYR A 557 -2.88 2.60 -0.99
CA TYR A 557 -1.43 2.57 -0.78
C TYR A 557 -0.97 1.26 -0.13
N VAL A 558 0.35 1.01 -0.10
CA VAL A 558 0.94 -0.04 0.75
C VAL A 558 1.64 0.63 1.92
N HIS A 559 1.11 0.45 3.12
CA HIS A 559 1.56 1.15 4.31
C HIS A 559 2.60 0.34 5.11
N ASN A 560 3.61 1.06 5.57
CA ASN A 560 4.34 0.80 6.81
C ASN A 560 3.78 1.69 7.94
N PHE A 561 4.32 1.56 9.15
CA PHE A 561 3.89 2.37 10.29
C PHE A 561 3.93 3.89 10.03
N SER A 562 5.04 4.39 9.46
CA SER A 562 5.21 5.83 9.23
C SER A 562 4.19 6.38 8.24
N SER A 563 4.00 5.73 7.09
CA SER A 563 3.02 6.17 6.10
C SER A 563 1.57 5.99 6.56
N PHE A 564 1.30 5.01 7.45
CA PHE A 564 0.00 4.86 8.08
C PHE A 564 -0.31 6.01 9.06
N ILE A 565 0.69 6.47 9.83
CA ILE A 565 0.56 7.67 10.66
C ILE A 565 0.16 8.86 9.80
N ASP A 566 0.85 9.05 8.67
CA ASP A 566 0.57 10.17 7.75
C ASP A 566 -0.85 10.09 7.20
N GLU A 567 -1.34 8.91 6.84
CA GLU A 567 -2.74 8.69 6.42
C GLU A 567 -3.74 9.15 7.50
N VAL A 568 -3.57 8.70 8.74
CA VAL A 568 -4.45 9.06 9.86
C VAL A 568 -4.38 10.57 10.18
N VAL A 569 -3.18 11.16 10.14
CA VAL A 569 -2.92 12.58 10.44
C VAL A 569 -3.43 13.51 9.34
N SER A 570 -3.46 13.04 8.09
CA SER A 570 -3.89 13.84 6.94
C SER A 570 -5.36 14.30 7.05
N SER A 571 -6.18 13.58 7.83
CA SER A 571 -7.54 14.00 8.12
C SER A 571 -7.59 15.30 8.96
N GLU A 572 -8.39 16.29 8.53
CA GLU A 572 -8.53 17.59 9.22
C GLU A 572 -8.99 17.46 10.69
N THR A 573 -9.52 16.29 11.06
CA THR A 573 -9.81 15.87 12.45
C THR A 573 -8.59 16.00 13.36
N PHE A 574 -7.39 15.63 12.90
CA PHE A 574 -6.15 15.75 13.67
C PHE A 574 -5.77 17.20 13.92
N THR A 575 -5.84 18.04 12.88
CA THR A 575 -5.56 19.48 12.97
C THR A 575 -6.50 20.17 13.96
N ARG A 576 -7.77 19.76 14.01
CA ARG A 576 -8.73 20.27 15.01
C ARG A 576 -8.43 19.81 16.43
N LEU A 577 -7.99 18.57 16.63
CA LEU A 577 -7.58 18.08 17.96
C LEU A 577 -6.39 18.89 18.49
N LEU A 578 -5.38 19.12 17.66
CA LEU A 578 -4.24 19.98 18.00
C LEU A 578 -4.67 21.42 18.35
N ASN A 579 -5.60 21.98 17.58
CA ASN A 579 -6.06 23.35 17.80
C ASN A 579 -6.98 23.48 19.02
N ARG A 580 -7.80 22.47 19.36
CA ARG A 580 -8.73 22.53 20.49
C ARG A 580 -8.01 22.71 21.82
N GLU A 581 -6.88 22.03 22.02
CA GLU A 581 -6.09 22.18 23.25
C GLU A 581 -5.30 23.48 23.31
N ARG A 582 -4.79 23.98 22.17
CA ARG A 582 -4.21 25.33 22.10
C ARG A 582 -5.24 26.41 22.49
N PHE A 583 -6.50 26.26 22.10
CA PHE A 583 -7.58 27.16 22.51
C PHE A 583 -7.97 27.02 24.00
N ILE A 584 -7.87 25.81 24.58
CA ILE A 584 -8.14 25.58 26.02
C ILE A 584 -7.02 26.16 26.89
N LEU A 585 -5.76 26.10 26.45
CA LEU A 585 -4.63 26.76 27.12
C LEU A 585 -4.68 28.31 27.04
N LEU A 586 -5.57 28.86 26.21
CA LEU A 586 -5.70 30.30 25.94
C LEU A 586 -6.91 31.00 26.62
N GLN A 587 -7.59 30.40 27.61
CA GLN A 587 -8.71 31.03 28.37
C GLN A 587 -8.67 30.66 29.87
N PRO A 588 -9.09 31.52 30.84
CA PRO A 588 -9.12 32.97 30.94
C PRO A 588 -8.12 33.52 31.98
N GLN A 589 -7.07 32.79 32.38
CA GLN A 589 -6.06 33.35 33.29
C GLN A 589 -5.07 34.29 32.57
N CYS A 590 -4.77 34.04 31.30
CA CYS A 590 -3.92 34.89 30.47
C CYS A 590 -4.65 36.16 30.00
N VAL A 591 -5.96 36.06 29.72
CA VAL A 591 -6.80 37.23 29.38
C VAL A 591 -7.03 38.13 30.60
N MET A 592 -7.24 37.56 31.79
CA MET A 592 -7.32 38.33 33.04
C MET A 592 -5.98 38.99 33.39
N ARG A 593 -4.83 38.32 33.21
CA ARG A 593 -3.51 38.96 33.42
C ARG A 593 -3.22 40.06 32.40
N ALA A 594 -3.61 39.89 31.13
CA ALA A 594 -3.50 40.95 30.13
C ALA A 594 -4.42 42.14 30.45
N PHE A 595 -5.64 41.90 30.94
CA PHE A 595 -6.54 42.95 31.42
C PHE A 595 -6.03 43.64 32.69
N GLN A 596 -5.42 42.90 33.62
CA GLN A 596 -4.85 43.48 34.85
C GLN A 596 -3.59 44.30 34.58
N ILE A 597 -2.78 43.95 33.58
CA ILE A 597 -1.63 44.77 33.16
C ILE A 597 -2.12 46.07 32.49
N CYS A 598 -3.22 46.05 31.75
CA CYS A 598 -3.80 47.27 31.15
C CYS A 598 -4.54 48.18 32.15
N ILE A 599 -5.03 47.66 33.28
CA ILE A 599 -5.73 48.47 34.31
C ILE A 599 -4.75 49.18 35.27
N TYR A 600 -3.51 48.70 35.39
CA TYR A 600 -2.51 49.25 36.34
C TYR A 600 -1.41 50.13 35.72
N LEU A 601 -1.52 50.49 34.44
CA LEU A 601 -0.64 51.47 33.78
C LEU A 601 -1.43 52.72 33.37
N PRO A 602 -1.67 53.69 34.27
CA PRO A 602 -2.05 55.02 33.85
C PRO A 602 -0.79 55.74 33.34
N ALA A 603 -0.91 56.36 32.17
CA ALA A 603 0.11 57.12 31.45
C ALA A 603 1.09 56.28 30.63
N LEU A 604 0.71 55.99 29.38
CA LEU A 604 1.50 56.16 28.16
C LEU A 604 0.63 55.64 27.01
N TYR A 605 0.39 56.49 25.99
CA TYR A 605 -0.35 56.28 24.74
C TYR A 605 -1.83 56.74 24.67
N ASP A 606 -2.06 57.69 23.77
CA ASP A 606 -3.32 58.41 23.48
C ASP A 606 -4.27 57.68 22.51
N ASP A 607 -4.13 56.37 22.25
CA ASP A 607 -5.13 55.67 21.40
C ASP A 607 -5.21 54.16 21.70
N PRO A 608 -6.31 53.66 22.31
CA PRO A 608 -6.48 52.24 22.67
C PRO A 608 -6.69 51.28 21.49
N TRP A 609 -6.86 51.76 20.25
CA TRP A 609 -7.29 50.91 19.11
C TRP A 609 -6.17 50.38 18.21
N LEU A 610 -4.90 50.69 18.48
CA LEU A 610 -3.79 50.31 17.60
C LEU A 610 -3.30 48.85 17.74
N ILE A 611 -3.73 48.11 18.77
CA ILE A 611 -3.24 46.73 19.02
C ILE A 611 -3.90 45.68 18.10
N PHE A 612 -5.00 46.00 17.42
CA PHE A 612 -5.74 45.04 16.58
C PHE A 612 -5.40 45.05 15.07
N LYS A 613 -4.39 45.82 14.64
CA LYS A 613 -3.93 45.85 13.24
C LYS A 613 -2.49 45.33 13.09
N GLY A 614 -2.34 44.01 13.09
CA GLY A 614 -1.14 43.33 12.63
C GLY A 614 -1.49 41.89 12.27
N LYS A 615 -1.71 41.63 10.97
CA LYS A 615 -1.95 40.30 10.40
C LYS A 615 -0.64 39.51 10.27
#